data_AF-A0A1R2CJD7-F1
#
_entry.id   AF-A0A1R2CJD7-F1
#
_cell.length_a   1.000
_cell.length_b   1.000
_cell.length_c   1.000
_cell.angle_alpha   90.00
_cell.angle_beta   90.00
_cell.angle_gamma   90.00
#
_symmetry.space_group_name_H-M   'P 1'
#
loop_
_entity.id
_entity.type
_entity.pdbx_description
1 polymer ?
#
loop_
_entity_poly.entity_id
_entity_poly.type
_entity_poly.pdbx_seq_one_letter_code
_entity_poly.pdbx_strand_id
1 'polypeptide(L)'
;MDQPVISKKPVLLEFGTGTKKSLADLFKQKNKKLIRNMGSRDNHLPKQDHKEKTKEELIEIRKNMVKAPKLEKRPDVIQIKIEDKKNSKEPSAALMERLATGQRVRVSKEEMLKLNKKNYQQLPEVRKKQEEELKRLEKQQRIQKGRDYERGRSTQNIRDRKFQYNMDY
;
A
#
# COMPACT_ATOMS: atom_id res chain seq x y z
N MET A 1 7.22 27.72 -21.83
CA MET A 1 8.65 27.73 -21.45
C MET A 1 8.98 26.33 -20.98
N ASP A 2 9.26 25.44 -21.93
CA ASP A 2 9.44 24.01 -21.66
C ASP A 2 10.92 23.73 -21.37
N GLN A 3 11.22 23.18 -20.20
CA GLN A 3 12.57 22.73 -19.88
C GLN A 3 12.83 21.33 -20.44
N PRO A 4 13.99 21.09 -21.08
CA PRO A 4 14.30 19.79 -21.65
C PRO A 4 14.60 18.76 -20.55
N VAL A 5 13.94 17.60 -20.63
CA VAL A 5 14.20 16.43 -19.78
C VAL A 5 15.54 15.81 -20.20
N ILE A 6 16.58 16.04 -19.39
CA ILE A 6 17.90 15.44 -19.59
C ILE A 6 17.82 13.96 -19.21
N SER A 7 17.59 13.08 -20.18
CA SER A 7 17.69 11.64 -19.99
C SER A 7 19.17 11.23 -19.89
N LYS A 8 19.58 10.76 -18.71
CA LYS A 8 20.93 10.23 -18.50
C LYS A 8 21.03 8.88 -19.21
N LYS A 9 21.92 8.78 -20.19
CA LYS A 9 22.21 7.53 -20.91
C LYS A 9 22.65 6.44 -19.91
N PRO A 10 22.23 5.17 -20.10
CA PRO A 10 22.73 4.07 -19.29
C PRO A 10 24.24 3.91 -19.54
N VAL A 11 25.03 3.96 -18.46
CA VAL A 11 26.48 3.74 -18.51
C VAL A 11 26.75 2.28 -18.16
N LEU A 12 27.40 1.57 -19.07
CA LEU A 12 27.87 0.20 -18.86
C LEU A 12 29.01 0.23 -17.82
N LEU A 13 28.85 -0.50 -16.73
CA LEU A 13 29.90 -0.63 -15.70
C LEU A 13 30.92 -1.68 -16.16
N GLU A 14 32.04 -1.23 -16.69
CA GLU A 14 33.18 -2.09 -17.00
C GLU A 14 33.95 -2.41 -15.71
N PHE A 15 33.94 -3.69 -15.32
CA PHE A 15 34.70 -4.18 -14.18
C PHE A 15 36.06 -4.70 -14.67
N GLY A 16 37.09 -3.84 -14.67
CA GLY A 16 38.44 -4.31 -14.99
C GLY A 16 39.52 -3.23 -15.10
N THR A 17 40.46 -3.26 -14.16
CA THR A 17 41.85 -2.74 -14.22
C THR A 17 42.14 -1.23 -14.18
N GLY A 18 41.15 -0.35 -14.25
CA GLY A 18 41.42 1.11 -14.25
C GLY A 18 41.42 1.83 -12.89
N THR A 19 40.81 1.26 -11.85
CA THR A 19 40.63 1.95 -10.56
C THR A 19 41.16 1.12 -9.40
N LYS A 20 42.09 1.68 -8.62
CA LYS A 20 42.79 1.03 -7.48
C LYS A 20 41.89 0.67 -6.29
N LYS A 21 40.57 0.63 -6.47
CA LYS A 21 39.61 0.36 -5.40
C LYS A 21 38.94 -0.97 -5.70
N SER A 22 39.06 -1.90 -4.76
CA SER A 22 38.39 -3.18 -4.86
C SER A 22 36.88 -2.97 -4.97
N LEU A 23 36.16 -3.89 -5.61
CA LEU A 23 34.70 -3.94 -5.61
C LEU A 23 34.17 -3.85 -4.16
N ALA A 24 34.86 -4.51 -3.22
CA ALA A 24 34.55 -4.45 -1.79
C ALA A 24 34.59 -3.02 -1.24
N ASP A 25 35.55 -2.19 -1.67
CA ASP A 25 35.65 -0.79 -1.24
C ASP A 25 34.53 0.07 -1.82
N LEU A 26 34.09 -0.23 -3.05
CA LEU A 26 32.91 0.40 -3.65
C LEU A 26 31.65 0.11 -2.82
N PHE A 27 31.45 -1.15 -2.41
CA PHE A 27 30.33 -1.53 -1.56
C PHE A 27 30.41 -0.87 -0.18
N LYS A 28 31.60 -0.83 0.45
CA LYS A 28 31.82 -0.11 1.71
C LYS A 28 31.49 1.38 1.59
N GLN A 29 31.92 2.02 0.49
CA GLN A 29 31.64 3.43 0.24
C GLN A 29 30.14 3.70 0.02
N LYS A 30 29.46 2.81 -0.72
CA LYS A 30 28.01 2.90 -0.96
C LYS A 30 27.21 2.70 0.33
N ASN A 31 27.58 1.74 1.16
CA ASN A 31 26.96 1.51 2.48
C ASN A 31 27.20 2.69 3.42
N LYS A 32 28.41 3.25 3.48
CA LYS A 32 28.70 4.44 4.29
C LYS A 32 27.86 5.65 3.88
N LYS A 33 27.61 5.83 2.57
CA LYS A 33 26.72 6.87 2.04
C LYS A 33 25.26 6.63 2.42
N LEU A 34 24.79 5.38 2.35
CA LEU A 34 23.43 5.01 2.74
C LEU A 34 23.16 5.28 4.23
N ILE A 35 24.08 4.87 5.11
CA ILE A 35 23.97 5.07 6.56
C ILE A 35 23.93 6.55 6.92
N ARG A 36 24.76 7.40 6.28
CA ARG A 36 24.68 8.86 6.48
C ARG A 36 23.32 9.42 6.08
N ASN A 37 22.79 9.00 4.93
CA ASN A 37 21.48 9.47 4.46
C ASN A 37 20.31 9.00 5.34
N MET A 38 20.44 7.84 6.01
CA MET A 38 19.47 7.35 6.99
C MET A 38 19.54 8.18 8.27
N GLY A 39 20.73 8.41 8.83
CA GLY A 39 20.90 9.22 10.05
C GLY A 39 20.41 10.67 9.90
N SER A 40 20.46 11.24 8.69
CA SER A 40 19.89 12.58 8.44
C SER A 40 18.36 12.61 8.36
N ARG A 41 17.69 11.47 8.13
CA ARG A 41 16.22 11.38 8.12
C ARG A 41 15.64 11.30 9.53
N ASP A 42 16.33 10.61 10.43
CA ASP A 42 15.85 10.37 11.79
C ASP A 42 15.91 11.63 12.68
N ASN A 43 16.69 12.64 12.30
CA ASN A 43 16.80 13.90 13.05
C ASN A 43 15.76 14.98 12.68
N HIS A 44 14.92 14.74 11.66
CA HIS A 44 13.88 15.70 11.22
C HIS A 44 12.46 15.19 11.41
N LEU A 45 12.29 13.99 11.98
CA LEU A 45 10.99 13.52 12.42
C LEU A 45 10.91 13.78 13.93
N PRO A 46 9.90 14.52 14.43
CA PRO A 46 9.68 14.61 15.87
C PRO A 46 9.49 13.18 16.37
N LYS A 47 10.38 12.75 17.28
CA LYS A 47 10.18 11.51 18.03
C LYS A 47 8.85 11.69 18.75
N GLN A 48 7.81 11.01 18.29
CA GLN A 48 6.57 10.95 19.04
C GLN A 48 6.89 10.10 20.26
N ASP A 49 7.05 10.74 21.41
CA ASP A 49 7.07 10.04 22.68
C ASP A 49 5.74 9.29 22.78
N HIS A 50 5.80 7.98 22.53
CA HIS A 50 4.66 7.12 22.71
C HIS A 50 4.37 7.08 24.20
N LYS A 51 3.42 7.91 24.65
CA LYS A 51 2.82 7.76 25.98
C LYS A 51 2.45 6.29 26.14
N GLU A 52 3.05 5.64 27.13
CA GLU A 52 2.77 4.24 27.45
C GLU A 52 1.27 4.14 27.75
N LYS A 53 0.54 3.50 26.83
CA LYS A 53 -0.91 3.34 26.96
C LYS A 53 -1.18 2.40 28.11
N THR A 54 -2.17 2.73 28.93
CA THR A 54 -2.56 1.86 30.04
C THR A 54 -3.12 0.54 29.49
N LYS A 55 -3.06 -0.53 30.30
CA LYS A 55 -3.57 -1.85 29.92
C LYS A 55 -5.03 -1.81 29.48
N GLU A 56 -5.82 -0.91 30.06
CA GLU A 56 -7.23 -0.70 29.74
C GLU A 56 -7.40 -0.07 28.35
N GLU A 57 -6.61 0.95 28.01
CA GLU A 57 -6.60 1.57 26.68
C GLU A 57 -6.18 0.58 25.59
N LEU A 58 -5.22 -0.32 25.87
CA LEU A 58 -4.82 -1.36 24.93
C LEU A 58 -5.96 -2.36 24.65
N ILE A 59 -6.74 -2.72 25.66
CA ILE A 59 -7.90 -3.59 25.52
C ILE A 59 -9.00 -2.89 24.73
N GLU A 60 -9.21 -1.59 24.94
CA GLU A 60 -10.19 -0.80 24.21
C GLU A 60 -9.81 -0.65 22.73
N ILE A 61 -8.53 -0.40 22.43
CA ILE A 61 -8.01 -0.42 21.05
C ILE A 61 -8.25 -1.78 20.40
N ARG A 62 -7.97 -2.88 21.12
CA ARG A 62 -8.21 -4.24 20.62
C ARG A 62 -9.70 -4.49 20.36
N LYS A 63 -10.59 -4.06 21.26
CA LYS A 63 -12.04 -4.15 21.06
C LYS A 63 -12.49 -3.36 19.84
N ASN A 64 -12.02 -2.13 19.66
CA ASN A 64 -12.39 -1.30 18.51
C ASN A 64 -11.88 -1.87 17.17
N MET A 65 -10.70 -2.48 17.14
CA MET A 65 -10.19 -3.17 15.94
C MET A 65 -11.00 -4.42 15.58
N VAL A 66 -11.52 -5.15 16.57
CA VAL A 66 -12.36 -6.33 16.35
C VAL A 66 -13.82 -5.94 16.01
N LYS A 67 -14.27 -4.77 16.48
CA LYS A 67 -15.62 -4.24 16.27
C LYS A 67 -15.76 -3.39 15.01
N ALA A 68 -14.68 -3.15 14.26
CA ALA A 68 -14.77 -2.57 12.93
C ALA A 68 -15.74 -3.41 12.09
N PRO A 69 -16.73 -2.81 11.42
CA PRO A 69 -17.67 -3.55 10.60
C PRO A 69 -16.84 -4.28 9.54
N LYS A 70 -16.95 -5.61 9.50
CA LYS A 70 -16.54 -6.40 8.33
C LYS A 70 -17.23 -5.72 7.17
N LEU A 71 -16.46 -5.02 6.31
CA LEU A 71 -16.96 -4.45 5.08
C LEU A 71 -17.90 -5.47 4.46
N GLU A 72 -19.17 -5.10 4.38
CA GLU A 72 -20.20 -5.92 3.78
C GLU A 72 -19.65 -6.41 2.45
N LYS A 73 -19.52 -7.73 2.34
CA LYS A 73 -19.20 -8.36 1.08
C LYS A 73 -20.32 -7.94 0.13
N ARG A 74 -20.00 -7.09 -0.84
CA ARG A 74 -20.92 -6.73 -1.92
C ARG A 74 -21.61 -8.00 -2.44
N PRO A 75 -22.93 -7.99 -2.65
CA PRO A 75 -23.66 -9.14 -3.17
C PRO A 75 -23.44 -9.28 -4.68
N ASP A 76 -22.21 -9.56 -5.10
CA ASP A 76 -21.89 -10.07 -6.44
C ASP A 76 -21.14 -11.42 -6.34
N VAL A 77 -21.38 -12.14 -5.25
CA VAL A 77 -20.96 -13.54 -5.11
C VAL A 77 -22.10 -14.40 -5.62
N ILE A 78 -22.08 -14.65 -6.94
CA ILE A 78 -22.60 -15.93 -7.43
C ILE A 78 -21.81 -16.99 -6.68
N GLN A 79 -22.52 -17.77 -5.86
CA GLN A 79 -22.00 -18.98 -5.23
C GLN A 79 -21.42 -19.85 -6.33
N ILE A 80 -20.11 -19.79 -6.50
CA ILE A 80 -19.42 -20.91 -7.08
C ILE A 80 -19.51 -21.98 -5.99
N LYS A 81 -20.16 -23.11 -6.28
CA LYS A 81 -19.93 -24.36 -5.54
C LYS A 81 -18.47 -24.78 -5.78
N ILE A 82 -17.53 -24.02 -5.23
CA ILE A 82 -16.18 -24.50 -4.96
C ILE A 82 -16.26 -24.85 -3.48
N GLU A 83 -16.34 -26.14 -3.22
CA GLU A 83 -16.11 -26.72 -1.90
C GLU A 83 -15.02 -25.94 -1.18
N ASP A 84 -15.33 -25.56 0.06
CA ASP A 84 -14.48 -24.73 0.90
C ASP A 84 -13.04 -25.21 0.85
N LYS A 85 -12.15 -24.31 0.39
CA LYS A 85 -10.71 -24.44 0.62
C LYS A 85 -10.45 -24.29 2.12
N LYS A 86 -10.70 -25.36 2.87
CA LYS A 86 -9.89 -25.68 4.03
C LYS A 86 -8.49 -25.97 3.48
N ASN A 87 -7.47 -25.42 4.12
CA ASN A 87 -6.06 -25.69 3.84
C ASN A 87 -5.71 -27.15 4.21
N SER A 88 -6.33 -28.14 3.58
CA SER A 88 -5.90 -29.53 3.66
C SER A 88 -4.69 -29.69 2.75
N LYS A 89 -3.63 -30.28 3.29
CA LYS A 89 -2.40 -30.63 2.55
C LYS A 89 -2.63 -31.63 1.41
N GLU A 90 -3.86 -32.12 1.26
CA GLU A 90 -4.25 -33.13 0.29
C GLU A 90 -5.10 -32.52 -0.83
N PRO A 91 -4.87 -32.95 -2.08
CA PRO A 91 -5.70 -32.53 -3.21
C PRO A 91 -7.15 -32.97 -2.99
N SER A 92 -8.10 -32.15 -3.49
CA SER A 92 -9.52 -32.50 -3.47
C SER A 92 -9.73 -33.88 -4.12
N ALA A 93 -10.47 -34.75 -3.45
CA ALA A 93 -10.77 -36.09 -3.95
C ALA A 93 -11.40 -36.05 -5.37
N ALA A 94 -12.25 -35.06 -5.63
CA ALA A 94 -12.86 -34.84 -6.93
C ALA A 94 -11.84 -34.45 -8.03
N LEU A 95 -10.73 -33.81 -7.66
CA LEU A 95 -9.64 -33.54 -8.61
C LEU A 95 -8.87 -34.82 -8.93
N MET A 96 -8.60 -35.66 -7.93
CA MET A 96 -7.86 -36.92 -8.10
C MET A 96 -8.63 -37.90 -8.98
N GLU A 97 -9.92 -38.06 -8.75
CA GLU A 97 -10.79 -38.91 -9.58
C GLU A 97 -10.82 -38.44 -11.05
N ARG A 98 -10.90 -37.12 -11.26
CA ARG A 98 -10.89 -36.53 -12.61
C ARG A 98 -9.57 -36.77 -13.35
N LEU A 99 -8.45 -36.67 -12.64
CA LEU A 99 -7.14 -36.93 -13.23
C LEU A 99 -6.97 -38.42 -13.57
N ALA A 100 -7.42 -39.31 -12.68
CA ALA A 100 -7.39 -40.76 -12.91
C ALA A 100 -8.24 -41.16 -14.13
N THR A 101 -9.38 -40.51 -14.33
CA THR A 101 -10.27 -40.74 -15.48
C THR A 101 -9.86 -39.99 -16.76
N GLY A 102 -8.86 -39.10 -16.68
CA GLY A 102 -8.41 -38.28 -17.80
C GLY A 102 -9.44 -37.25 -18.30
N GLN A 103 -10.49 -36.97 -17.50
CA GLN A 103 -11.59 -36.12 -17.94
C GLN A 103 -11.21 -34.63 -17.84
N ARG A 104 -11.41 -33.86 -18.91
CA ARG A 104 -11.17 -32.41 -18.90
C ARG A 104 -12.29 -31.67 -18.18
N VAL A 105 -11.94 -30.62 -17.44
CA VAL A 105 -12.92 -29.70 -16.84
C VAL A 105 -13.64 -28.95 -17.94
N ARG A 106 -14.98 -29.06 -17.96
CA ARG A 106 -15.82 -28.20 -18.78
C ARG A 106 -15.93 -26.84 -18.07
N VAL A 107 -15.24 -25.85 -18.62
CA VAL A 107 -15.27 -24.47 -18.12
C VAL A 107 -16.34 -23.72 -18.89
N SER A 108 -17.26 -23.05 -18.19
CA SER A 108 -18.25 -22.21 -18.88
C SER A 108 -17.59 -20.96 -19.47
N LYS A 109 -18.21 -20.34 -20.48
CA LYS A 109 -17.70 -19.10 -21.08
C LYS A 109 -17.56 -17.98 -20.03
N GLU A 110 -18.48 -17.91 -19.08
CA GLU A 110 -18.44 -16.93 -17.99
C GLU A 110 -17.28 -17.17 -17.03
N GLU A 111 -17.02 -18.43 -16.67
CA GLU A 111 -15.89 -18.80 -15.83
C GLU A 111 -14.56 -18.51 -16.52
N MET A 112 -14.45 -18.82 -17.82
CA MET A 112 -13.28 -18.51 -18.62
C MET A 112 -13.05 -16.99 -18.69
N LEU A 113 -14.10 -16.20 -18.90
CA LEU A 113 -14.00 -14.73 -18.91
C LEU A 113 -13.51 -14.19 -17.56
N LYS A 114 -14.03 -14.73 -16.44
CA LYS A 114 -13.57 -14.36 -15.09
C LYS A 114 -12.10 -14.72 -14.89
N LEU A 115 -11.66 -15.87 -15.37
CA LEU A 115 -10.25 -16.29 -15.31
C LEU A 115 -9.37 -15.33 -16.11
N ASN A 116 -9.77 -14.99 -17.34
CA ASN A 116 -9.05 -14.05 -18.19
C ASN A 116 -8.95 -12.65 -17.56
N LYS A 117 -10.03 -12.16 -16.95
CA LYS A 117 -10.03 -10.88 -16.23
C LYS A 117 -9.05 -10.91 -15.04
N LYS A 118 -9.01 -11.99 -14.27
CA LYS A 118 -8.05 -12.16 -13.16
C LYS A 118 -6.61 -12.19 -13.67
N ASN A 119 -6.35 -12.96 -14.73
CA ASN A 119 -5.03 -13.05 -15.33
C ASN A 119 -4.56 -11.69 -15.87
N TYR A 120 -5.45 -10.95 -16.55
CA TYR A 120 -5.18 -9.59 -17.02
C TYR A 120 -4.82 -8.64 -15.87
N GLN A 121 -5.55 -8.69 -14.76
CA GLN A 121 -5.25 -7.87 -13.58
C GLN A 121 -3.90 -8.20 -12.93
N GLN A 122 -3.41 -9.43 -13.08
CA GLN A 122 -2.12 -9.85 -12.54
C GLN A 122 -0.93 -9.42 -13.41
N LEU A 123 -1.17 -8.91 -14.62
CA LEU A 123 -0.11 -8.43 -15.50
C LEU A 123 0.64 -7.25 -14.85
N PRO A 124 1.98 -7.21 -14.90
CA PRO A 124 2.76 -6.15 -14.25
C PRO A 124 2.37 -4.73 -14.68
N GLU A 125 2.03 -4.55 -15.95
CA GLU A 125 1.61 -3.25 -16.50
C GLU A 125 0.29 -2.77 -15.88
N VAL A 126 -0.68 -3.68 -15.74
CA VAL A 126 -1.99 -3.39 -15.15
C VAL A 126 -1.85 -3.13 -13.66
N ARG A 127 -1.05 -3.92 -12.95
CA ARG A 127 -0.77 -3.72 -11.53
C ARG A 127 -0.11 -2.37 -11.26
N LYS A 128 0.90 -1.99 -12.06
CA LYS A 128 1.55 -0.68 -11.94
C LYS A 128 0.58 0.48 -12.15
N LYS A 129 -0.29 0.39 -13.17
CA LYS A 129 -1.33 1.41 -13.39
C LYS A 129 -2.30 1.52 -12.21
N GLN A 130 -2.78 0.39 -11.69
CA GLN A 130 -3.69 0.38 -10.54
C GLN A 130 -3.04 0.95 -9.27
N GLU A 131 -1.78 0.62 -9.01
CA GLU A 131 -1.02 1.17 -7.87
C GLU A 131 -0.81 2.69 -8.01
N GLU A 132 -0.50 3.17 -9.22
CA GLU A 132 -0.35 4.60 -9.50
C GLU A 132 -1.67 5.36 -9.31
N GLU A 133 -2.79 4.82 -9.80
CA GLU A 133 -4.12 5.39 -9.60
C GLU A 133 -4.51 5.43 -8.12
N LEU A 134 -4.29 4.35 -7.38
CA LEU A 134 -4.54 4.30 -5.93
C LEU A 134 -3.73 5.36 -5.19
N LYS A 135 -2.45 5.49 -5.51
CA LYS A 135 -1.57 6.51 -4.90
C LYS A 135 -2.02 7.93 -5.25
N ARG A 136 -2.52 8.16 -6.46
CA ARG A 136 -3.08 9.45 -6.88
C ARG A 136 -4.34 9.78 -6.09
N LEU A 137 -5.25 8.82 -5.93
CA LEU A 137 -6.48 8.97 -5.14
C LEU A 137 -6.17 9.22 -3.66
N GLU A 138 -5.24 8.47 -3.08
CA GLU A 138 -4.80 8.65 -1.70
C GLU A 138 -4.22 10.05 -1.48
N LYS A 139 -3.39 10.53 -2.41
CA LYS A 139 -2.84 11.90 -2.37
C LYS A 139 -3.96 12.94 -2.42
N GLN A 140 -4.95 12.77 -3.30
CA GLN A 140 -6.10 13.67 -3.38
C GLN A 140 -6.91 13.67 -2.09
N GLN A 141 -7.20 12.50 -1.52
CA GLN A 141 -7.90 12.39 -0.24
C GLN A 141 -7.13 13.06 0.89
N ARG A 142 -5.79 12.93 0.92
CA ARG A 142 -4.95 13.59 1.92
C ARG A 142 -5.02 15.11 1.82
N ILE A 143 -4.95 15.65 0.61
CA ILE A 143 -5.08 17.09 0.36
C ILE A 143 -6.48 17.57 0.76
N GLN A 144 -7.52 16.83 0.40
CA GLN A 144 -8.90 17.17 0.75
C GLN A 144 -9.08 17.23 2.27
N LYS A 145 -8.63 16.19 3.00
CA LYS A 145 -8.66 16.16 4.46
C LYS A 145 -7.90 17.33 5.09
N GLY A 146 -6.75 17.70 4.53
CA GLY A 146 -5.98 18.88 4.97
C GLY A 146 -6.76 20.18 4.79
N ARG A 147 -7.38 20.38 3.63
CA ARG A 147 -8.23 21.55 3.35
C ARG A 147 -9.42 21.63 4.28
N ASP A 148 -10.09 20.50 4.55
CA ASP A 148 -11.24 20.46 5.44
C ASP A 148 -10.84 20.77 6.89
N TYR A 149 -9.67 20.31 7.33
CA TYR A 149 -9.11 20.65 8.64
C TYR A 149 -8.77 22.14 8.77
N GLU A 150 -8.11 22.74 7.76
CA GLU A 150 -7.83 24.18 7.75
C GLU A 150 -9.11 25.03 7.76
N ARG A 151 -10.14 24.59 7.01
CA ARG A 151 -11.45 25.26 7.00
C ARG A 151 -12.09 25.24 8.37
N GLY A 152 -12.08 24.10 9.07
CA GLY A 152 -12.60 23.99 10.43
C GLY A 152 -11.82 24.82 11.46
N ARG A 153 -10.49 24.86 11.34
CA ARG A 153 -9.65 25.69 12.22
C ARG A 153 -9.89 27.19 12.01
N SER A 154 -10.05 27.63 10.77
CA SER A 154 -10.33 29.03 10.44
C SER A 154 -11.67 29.49 11.01
N THR A 155 -12.73 28.68 10.88
CA THR A 155 -14.05 29.02 11.42
C THR A 155 -14.06 29.06 12.96
N GLN A 156 -13.30 28.17 13.61
CA GLN A 156 -13.15 28.18 15.06
C GLN A 156 -12.41 29.44 15.53
N ASN A 157 -11.27 29.79 14.91
CA ASN A 157 -10.55 31.03 15.20
C ASN A 157 -11.40 32.30 14.99
N ILE A 158 -12.34 32.30 14.03
CA ILE A 158 -13.27 33.41 13.80
C ILE A 158 -14.31 33.49 14.93
N ARG A 159 -14.83 32.33 15.39
CA ARG A 159 -15.77 32.27 16.52
C ARG A 159 -15.11 32.73 17.81
N ASP A 160 -13.91 32.27 18.09
CA ASP A 160 -13.17 32.63 19.31
C ASP A 160 -12.88 34.13 19.35
N ARG A 161 -12.46 34.74 18.22
CA ARG A 161 -12.28 36.20 18.11
C ARG A 161 -13.57 36.98 18.29
N LYS A 162 -14.69 36.52 17.73
CA LYS A 162 -16.01 37.15 17.94
C LYS A 162 -16.46 37.05 19.40
N PHE A 163 -16.14 35.94 20.07
CA PHE A 163 -16.50 35.74 21.48
C PHE A 163 -15.69 36.66 22.41
N GLN A 164 -14.39 36.83 22.15
CA GLN A 164 -13.56 37.80 22.88
C GLN A 164 -14.08 39.24 22.73
N TYR A 165 -14.39 39.65 21.49
CA TYR A 165 -14.88 41.01 21.22
C TYR A 165 -16.22 41.34 21.92
N ASN A 166 -17.04 40.34 22.22
CA ASN A 166 -18.31 40.51 22.92
C ASN A 166 -18.18 40.49 24.46
N MET A 167 -17.01 40.15 25.01
CA MET A 167 -16.74 40.15 26.45
C MET A 167 -16.00 41.43 26.92
N ASP A 168 -15.47 42.20 25.98
CA ASP A 168 -14.75 43.46 26.23
C ASP A 168 -15.67 44.71 26.20
N TYR A 169 -16.99 44.50 26.13
CA TYR A 169 -18.05 45.52 26.25
C TYR A 169 -18.99 45.16 27.40
#